data_AF-A0A2G6T487-F1
#
_entry.id   AF-A0A2G6T487-F1
#
_cell.length_a   1.000
_cell.length_b   1.000
_cell.length_c   1.000
_cell.angle_alpha   90.00
_cell.angle_beta   90.00
_cell.angle_gamma   90.00
#
_symmetry.space_group_name_H-M   'P 1'
#
loop_
_entity.id
_entity.type
_entity.pdbx_description
1 polymer ?
#
loop_
_entity_poly.entity_id
_entity_poly.type
_entity_poly.pdbx_seq_one_letter_code
_entity_poly.pdbx_strand_id
1 'polypeptide(L)'
;MAGVADPALGLYIQSVEAEAKLDICASPSVGMGSDFGRAFQAWRAAHAAALAEGAAMAAERGMTGGTRPSIQSFARMNAQTLASLPLDDRQRRCNELLAFFSGKEAR
;
A
#
# COMPACT_ATOMS: atom_id res chain seq x y z
N MET A 1 -3.66 22.36 -16.44
CA MET A 1 -4.85 21.65 -15.90
C MET A 1 -4.33 20.64 -14.90
N ALA A 2 -4.49 20.89 -13.61
CA ALA A 2 -4.14 19.91 -12.59
C ALA A 2 -5.12 18.74 -12.76
N GLY A 3 -4.62 17.61 -13.28
CA GLY A 3 -5.41 16.41 -13.48
C GLY A 3 -6.00 16.00 -12.13
N VAL A 4 -7.33 15.94 -12.05
CA VAL A 4 -8.00 15.33 -10.91
C VAL A 4 -7.47 13.91 -10.86
N ALA A 5 -6.66 13.58 -9.85
CA ALA A 5 -6.13 12.24 -9.69
C ALA A 5 -7.32 11.29 -9.60
N ASP A 6 -7.41 10.31 -10.51
CA ASP A 6 -8.52 9.36 -10.55
C ASP A 6 -8.56 8.62 -9.19
N PRO A 7 -9.62 8.78 -8.37
CA PRO A 7 -9.62 8.29 -7.00
C PRO A 7 -9.49 6.76 -6.93
N ALA A 8 -10.04 6.04 -7.92
CA ALA A 8 -9.89 4.59 -8.06
C ALA A 8 -8.43 4.18 -8.34
N LEU A 9 -7.75 4.89 -9.26
CA LEU A 9 -6.33 4.66 -9.54
C LEU A 9 -5.46 4.96 -8.32
N GLY A 10 -5.75 6.03 -7.59
CA GLY A 10 -5.07 6.38 -6.34
C GLY A 10 -5.20 5.28 -5.28
N LEU A 11 -6.41 4.78 -5.06
CA LEU A 11 -6.66 3.65 -4.15
C LEU A 11 -5.92 2.38 -4.57
N TYR A 12 -5.89 2.08 -5.88
CA TYR A 12 -5.15 0.94 -6.39
C TYR A 12 -3.64 1.07 -6.15
N ILE A 13 -3.04 2.22 -6.46
CA ILE A 13 -1.62 2.49 -6.19
C ILE A 13 -1.32 2.32 -4.69
N GLN A 14 -2.15 2.91 -3.83
CA GLN A 14 -2.01 2.79 -2.37
C GLN A 14 -2.10 1.33 -1.90
N SER A 15 -2.98 0.53 -2.49
CA SER A 15 -3.09 -0.90 -2.16
C SER A 15 -1.81 -1.68 -2.52
N VAL A 16 -1.21 -1.40 -3.67
CA VAL A 16 0.02 -2.07 -4.13
C VAL A 16 1.21 -1.64 -3.25
N GLU A 17 1.27 -0.38 -2.85
CA GLU A 17 2.30 0.10 -1.91
C GLU A 17 2.18 -0.55 -0.53
N ALA A 18 0.96 -0.66 -0.02
CA ALA A 18 0.71 -1.28 1.28
C ALA A 18 1.04 -2.77 1.29
N GLU A 19 0.69 -3.46 0.20
CA GLU A 19 1.05 -4.87 0.00
C GLU A 19 2.57 -5.06 -0.02
N ALA A 20 3.32 -4.19 -0.70
CA ALA A 20 4.78 -4.26 -0.71
C ALA A 20 5.42 -4.00 0.68
N LYS A 21 4.75 -3.23 1.55
CA LYS A 21 5.22 -2.93 2.91
C LYS A 21 4.83 -4.02 3.92
N LEU A 22 3.86 -4.89 3.60
CA LEU A 22 3.38 -5.97 4.46
C LEU A 22 4.53 -6.86 4.95
N ASP A 23 5.40 -7.31 4.05
CA ASP A 23 6.52 -8.21 4.40
C ASP A 23 7.47 -7.57 5.43
N ILE A 24 7.66 -6.25 5.35
CA ILE A 24 8.51 -5.50 6.28
C ILE A 24 7.84 -5.38 7.65
N CYS A 25 6.55 -5.03 7.68
CA CYS A 25 5.78 -4.89 8.92
C CYS A 25 5.45 -6.25 9.57
N ALA A 26 5.46 -7.33 8.80
CA ALA A 26 5.30 -8.71 9.27
C ALA A 26 6.60 -9.34 9.77
N SER A 27 7.75 -8.69 9.55
CA SER A 27 9.03 -9.20 10.05
C SER A 27 9.01 -9.40 11.57
N PRO A 28 9.71 -10.42 12.12
CA PRO A 28 9.73 -10.68 13.55
C PRO A 28 10.19 -9.49 14.41
N SER A 29 11.04 -8.63 13.85
CA SER A 29 11.51 -7.40 14.50
C SER A 29 10.40 -6.36 14.72
N VAL A 30 9.38 -6.32 13.85
CA VAL A 30 8.26 -5.39 13.95
C VAL A 30 7.03 -6.07 14.58
N GLY A 31 6.78 -7.33 14.22
CA GLY A 31 5.79 -8.18 14.87
C GLY A 31 4.32 -7.84 14.57
N MET A 32 4.03 -7.09 13.51
CA MET A 32 2.68 -6.56 13.23
C MET A 32 1.95 -7.28 12.09
N GLY A 33 2.52 -8.36 11.56
CA GLY A 33 2.04 -9.01 10.33
C GLY A 33 0.58 -9.47 10.37
N SER A 34 0.14 -10.03 11.51
CA SER A 34 -1.24 -10.53 11.66
C SER A 34 -2.28 -9.41 11.70
N ASP A 35 -2.00 -8.36 12.47
CA ASP A 35 -2.94 -7.26 12.68
C ASP A 35 -3.01 -6.37 11.45
N PHE A 36 -1.86 -6.07 10.87
CA PHE A 36 -1.77 -5.33 9.61
C PHE A 36 -2.40 -6.11 8.46
N GLY A 37 -2.09 -7.41 8.33
CA GLY A 37 -2.70 -8.26 7.30
C GLY A 37 -4.22 -8.30 7.41
N ARG A 38 -4.76 -8.42 8.62
CA ARG A 38 -6.22 -8.40 8.86
C ARG A 38 -6.85 -7.06 8.49
N ALA A 39 -6.29 -5.95 8.98
CA ALA A 39 -6.79 -4.61 8.69
C ALA A 39 -6.72 -4.29 7.19
N PHE A 40 -5.61 -4.62 6.54
CA PHE A 40 -5.42 -4.42 5.10
C PHE A 40 -6.42 -5.22 4.26
N GLN A 41 -6.66 -6.50 4.60
CA GLN A 41 -7.65 -7.32 3.90
C GLN A 41 -9.08 -6.78 4.09
N ALA A 42 -9.44 -6.34 5.30
CA ALA A 42 -10.73 -5.72 5.55
C ALA A 42 -10.91 -4.43 4.75
N TRP A 43 -9.88 -3.58 4.71
CA TRP A 43 -9.89 -2.36 3.89
C TRP A 43 -10.01 -2.67 2.40
N ARG A 44 -9.27 -3.66 1.90
CA ARG A 44 -9.36 -4.10 0.49
C ARG A 44 -10.76 -4.60 0.14
N ALA A 45 -11.39 -5.37 1.02
CA ALA A 45 -12.74 -5.86 0.83
C ALA A 45 -13.76 -4.70 0.77
N ALA A 46 -13.62 -3.72 1.65
CA ALA A 46 -14.48 -2.53 1.66
C ALA A 46 -14.34 -1.67 0.38
N HIS A 47 -13.17 -1.68 -0.26
CA HIS A 47 -12.87 -0.88 -1.46
C HIS A 47 -12.80 -1.73 -2.75
N ALA A 48 -13.29 -2.96 -2.74
CA ALA A 48 -13.05 -3.93 -3.83
C ALA A 48 -13.45 -3.42 -5.22
N ALA A 49 -14.58 -2.71 -5.34
CA ALA A 49 -15.04 -2.13 -6.60
C ALA A 49 -14.08 -1.06 -7.14
N ALA A 50 -13.69 -0.10 -6.29
CA ALA A 50 -12.76 0.97 -6.67
C ALA A 50 -11.35 0.42 -6.97
N LEU A 51 -10.91 -0.62 -6.26
CA LEU A 51 -9.64 -1.29 -6.54
C LEU A 51 -9.65 -2.01 -7.90
N ALA A 52 -10.76 -2.65 -8.26
CA ALA A 52 -10.91 -3.29 -9.57
C ALA A 52 -10.88 -2.26 -10.71
N GLU A 53 -11.59 -1.14 -10.54
CA GLU A 53 -11.57 -0.03 -11.50
C GLU A 53 -10.17 0.59 -11.64
N GLY A 54 -9.50 0.87 -10.51
CA GLY A 54 -8.15 1.41 -10.51
C GLY A 54 -7.12 0.47 -11.14
N ALA A 55 -7.28 -0.85 -10.95
CA ALA A 55 -6.45 -1.85 -11.60
C ALA A 55 -6.63 -1.86 -13.13
N ALA A 56 -7.87 -1.75 -13.61
CA ALA A 56 -8.16 -1.65 -15.04
C ALA A 56 -7.53 -0.39 -15.64
N MET A 57 -7.71 0.77 -15.00
CA MET A 57 -7.10 2.04 -15.43
C MET A 57 -5.57 1.96 -15.46
N ALA A 58 -4.95 1.33 -14.46
CA ALA A 58 -3.51 1.16 -14.41
C ALA A 58 -3.01 0.27 -15.56
N ALA A 59 -3.75 -0.76 -15.93
CA ALA A 59 -3.42 -1.63 -17.05
C ALA A 59 -3.56 -0.90 -18.39
N GLU A 60 -4.66 -0.18 -18.61
CA GLU A 60 -4.88 0.66 -19.81
C GLU A 60 -3.80 1.71 -20.00
N ARG A 61 -3.30 2.28 -18.89
CA ARG A 61 -2.21 3.27 -18.90
C ARG A 61 -0.81 2.65 -18.99
N GLY A 62 -0.69 1.32 -19.10
CA GLY A 62 0.60 0.63 -19.16
C GLY A 62 1.42 0.73 -17.87
N MET A 63 0.79 1.02 -16.73
CA MET A 63 1.44 1.20 -15.43
C MET A 63 1.66 -0.12 -14.68
N THR A 64 1.10 -1.23 -15.19
CA THR A 64 1.21 -2.58 -14.62
C THR A 64 2.12 -3.45 -15.49
N GLY A 65 3.09 -4.16 -14.89
CA GLY A 65 3.90 -5.16 -15.61
C GLY A 65 5.39 -5.19 -15.23
N GLY A 66 6.15 -6.00 -15.99
CA GLY A 66 7.60 -6.19 -15.81
C GLY A 66 8.48 -5.11 -16.47
N THR A 67 7.91 -4.32 -17.38
CA THR A 67 8.60 -3.19 -18.03
C THR A 67 8.64 -2.01 -17.07
N ARG A 68 9.84 -1.49 -16.78
CA ARG A 68 10.00 -0.34 -15.86
C ARG A 68 9.77 0.99 -16.59
N PRO A 69 9.21 2.00 -15.90
CA PRO A 69 8.80 1.98 -14.50
C PRO A 69 7.33 1.56 -14.29
N SER A 70 7.08 0.51 -13.51
CA SER A 70 5.73 0.03 -13.15
C SER A 70 5.37 0.36 -11.69
N ILE A 71 4.07 0.40 -11.37
CA ILE A 71 3.57 0.65 -9.99
C ILE A 71 4.19 -0.36 -9.02
N GLN A 72 4.30 -1.63 -9.41
CA GLN A 72 4.92 -2.67 -8.58
C GLN A 72 6.41 -2.40 -8.32
N SER A 73 7.13 -1.85 -9.32
CA SER A 73 8.54 -1.49 -9.15
C SER A 73 8.71 -0.33 -8.17
N PHE A 74 7.85 0.70 -8.27
CA PHE A 74 7.85 1.82 -7.33
C PHE A 74 7.47 1.39 -5.91
N ALA A 75 6.42 0.59 -5.76
CA ALA A 75 5.98 0.06 -4.47
C ALA A 75 7.10 -0.73 -3.76
N ARG A 76 7.84 -1.56 -4.51
CA ARG A 76 9.01 -2.29 -3.97
C ARG A 76 10.13 -1.36 -3.54
N MET A 77 10.44 -0.32 -4.32
CA MET A 77 11.42 0.69 -3.92
C MET A 77 11.01 1.39 -2.62
N ASN A 78 9.74 1.81 -2.51
CA ASN A 78 9.20 2.45 -1.32
C ASN A 78 9.25 1.52 -0.09
N ALA A 79 8.98 0.23 -0.28
CA ALA A 79 9.12 -0.76 0.79
C ALA A 79 10.59 -0.96 1.23
N GLN A 80 11.54 -0.91 0.30
CA GLN A 80 12.97 -0.97 0.63
C GLN A 80 13.42 0.25 1.44
N THR A 81 12.90 1.44 1.13
CA THR A 81 13.15 2.64 1.95
C THR A 81 12.66 2.43 3.38
N LEU A 82 11.45 1.90 3.57
CA LEU A 82 10.94 1.53 4.90
C LEU A 82 11.86 0.50 5.60
N ALA A 83 12.35 -0.49 4.85
CA ALA A 83 13.26 -1.51 5.35
C ALA A 83 14.67 -0.98 5.69
N SER A 84 15.07 0.19 5.19
CA SER A 84 16.34 0.83 5.55
C SER A 84 16.28 1.70 6.81
N LEU A 85 15.07 1.99 7.32
CA LEU A 85 14.90 2.80 8.52
C LEU A 85 15.38 2.05 9.78
N PRO A 86 15.87 2.78 10.81
CA PRO A 86 16.04 2.23 12.15
C PRO A 86 14.76 1.53 12.64
N LEU A 87 14.91 0.57 13.56
CA LEU A 87 13.80 -0.27 14.00
C LEU A 87 12.62 0.55 14.57
N ASP A 88 12.90 1.52 15.44
CA ASP A 88 11.88 2.36 16.06
C ASP A 88 11.07 3.16 15.02
N ASP A 89 11.77 3.72 14.03
CA ASP A 89 11.14 4.47 12.93
C ASP A 89 10.30 3.56 12.05
N ARG A 90 10.81 2.37 11.74
CA ARG A 90 10.09 1.36 10.95
C ARG A 90 8.83 0.91 11.67
N GLN A 91 8.92 0.65 12.98
CA GLN A 91 7.78 0.27 13.81
C GLN A 91 6.74 1.39 13.85
N ARG A 92 7.16 2.65 14.03
CA ARG A 92 6.27 3.82 13.94
C ARG A 92 5.54 3.90 12.59
N ARG A 93 6.26 3.74 11.48
CA ARG A 93 5.64 3.77 10.14
C ARG A 93 4.67 2.61 9.92
N CYS A 94 4.98 1.41 10.41
CA CYS A 94 4.07 0.27 10.37
C CYS A 94 2.83 0.50 11.25
N ASN A 95 2.97 1.15 12.41
CA ASN A 95 1.84 1.56 13.26
C ASN A 95 0.92 2.57 12.56
N GLU A 96 1.47 3.58 11.90
CA GLU A 96 0.72 4.58 11.13
C GLU A 96 -0.08 3.91 10.00
N LEU A 97 0.59 3.04 9.24
CA LEU A 97 -0.04 2.24 8.18
C LEU A 97 -1.17 1.34 8.74
N LEU A 98 -0.97 0.70 9.89
CA LEU A 98 -2.00 -0.08 10.56
C LEU A 98 -3.19 0.80 10.99
N ALA A 99 -2.93 1.99 11.53
CA ALA A 99 -3.97 2.92 11.97
C ALA A 99 -4.85 3.38 10.79
N PHE A 100 -4.22 3.68 9.65
CA PHE A 100 -4.91 4.01 8.40
C PHE A 100 -5.89 2.90 7.99
N PHE A 101 -5.42 1.66 7.85
CA PHE A 101 -6.28 0.54 7.41
C PHE A 101 -7.31 0.10 8.44
N SER A 102 -7.03 0.32 9.72
CA SER A 102 -7.98 0.03 10.80
C SER A 102 -9.09 1.09 10.93
N GLY A 103 -9.07 2.14 10.11
CA GLY A 103 -9.99 3.27 10.24
C GLY A 103 -9.83 4.00 11.58
N LYS A 104 -8.67 3.86 12.23
CA LYS A 104 -8.31 4.58 13.46
C LYS A 104 -7.76 5.97 13.16
N GLU A 105 -7.45 6.27 11.90
CA GLU A 105 -7.38 7.63 11.38
C GLU A 105 -8.81 8.14 11.14
N ALA A 106 -9.58 8.30 12.21
CA ALA A 106 -10.93 8.84 12.18
C ALA A 106 -11.03 10.07 13.06
N ARG A 107 -10.42 11.18 12.62
CA ARG A 107 -10.98 12.56 12.59
C ARG A 107 -9.90 13.61 12.37
#